data_AF-A0A973JGD8-F1
#
_entry.id   AF-A0A973JGD8-F1
#
_cell.length_a   1.000
_cell.length_b   1.000
_cell.length_c   1.000
_cell.angle_alpha   90.00
_cell.angle_beta   90.00
_cell.angle_gamma   90.00
#
_symmetry.space_group_name_H-M   'P 1'
#
loop_
_entity.id
_entity.type
_entity.pdbx_description
1 polymer ?
#
loop_
_entity_poly.entity_id
_entity_poly.type
_entity_poly.pdbx_seq_one_letter_code
_entity_poly.pdbx_strand_id
1 'polypeptide(L)' 'GVRAHRFLRGEDTLLLAWVGLAPVRATGSAGQAVELPAPDPRRDGSGTPLTSPVHAIG' A
#
# COMPACT_ATOMS: atom_id res chain seq x y z
N GLY A 1 -9.99 14.41 11.77
CA GLY A 1 -8.71 13.69 11.60
C GLY A 1 -7.90 14.35 10.48
N VAL A 2 -6.58 14.10 10.43
CA VAL A 2 -5.71 14.56 9.34
C VAL A 2 -5.61 13.47 8.27
N ARG A 3 -5.64 13.84 7.00
CA ARG A 3 -5.53 12.90 5.87
C ARG A 3 -4.17 12.17 5.89
N ALA A 4 -4.18 10.87 5.57
CA ALA A 4 -3.01 10.00 5.49
C ALA A 4 -2.88 9.26 4.13
N HIS A 5 -3.85 9.47 3.24
CA HIS A 5 -3.83 8.96 1.87
C HIS A 5 -4.80 9.81 1.03
N ARG A 6 -4.47 10.03 -0.25
CA ARG A 6 -5.34 10.74 -1.18
C ARG A 6 -5.81 9.79 -2.28
N PHE A 7 -7.10 9.51 -2.31
CA PHE A 7 -7.75 8.78 -3.39
C PHE A 7 -7.68 9.54 -4.72
N LEU A 8 -7.43 8.80 -5.79
CA LEU A 8 -7.55 9.26 -7.17
C LEU A 8 -9.00 9.13 -7.66
N ARG A 9 -9.26 9.58 -8.90
CA ARG A 9 -10.58 9.45 -9.53
C ARG A 9 -10.97 7.96 -9.60
N GLY A 10 -12.09 7.61 -8.99
CA GLY A 10 -12.63 6.25 -8.99
C GLY A 10 -12.18 5.38 -7.81
N GLU A 11 -11.36 5.93 -6.90
CA GLU A 11 -11.00 5.28 -5.64
C GLU A 11 -11.81 5.89 -4.50
N ASP A 12 -12.27 5.06 -3.56
CA ASP A 12 -13.11 5.51 -2.44
C ASP A 12 -12.77 4.87 -1.09
N THR A 13 -11.94 3.82 -1.08
CA THR A 13 -11.76 2.98 0.09
C THR A 13 -10.30 2.53 0.25
N LEU A 14 -9.80 2.56 1.48
CA LEU A 14 -8.55 1.92 1.85
C LEU A 14 -8.84 0.47 2.30
N LEU A 15 -8.28 -0.51 1.59
CA LEU A 15 -8.54 -1.93 1.86
C LEU A 15 -7.60 -2.53 2.92
N LEU A 16 -6.37 -2.04 2.99
CA LEU A 16 -5.31 -2.58 3.84
C LEU A 16 -4.34 -1.47 4.25
N ALA A 17 -3.81 -1.57 5.46
CA ALA A 17 -2.73 -0.72 5.96
C ALA A 17 -1.87 -1.53 6.93
N TRP A 18 -0.63 -1.13 7.12
CA TRP A 18 0.27 -1.76 8.08
C TRP A 18 1.06 -0.73 8.88
N VAL A 19 1.35 -1.11 10.12
CA VAL A 19 2.18 -0.38 11.07
C VAL A 19 3.10 -1.39 11.73
N GLY A 20 4.42 -1.21 11.60
CA GLY A 20 5.40 -2.12 12.17
C GLY A 20 6.83 -1.75 11.80
N LEU A 21 7.75 -2.70 12.00
CA LEU A 21 9.17 -2.54 11.70
C LEU A 21 9.47 -2.91 10.24
N ALA A 22 10.32 -2.13 9.58
CA ALA A 22 10.83 -2.47 8.26
C ALA A 22 11.80 -3.68 8.31
N PRO A 23 11.96 -4.45 7.21
CA PRO A 23 11.30 -4.29 5.92
C PRO A 23 9.90 -4.91 5.89
N VAL A 24 8.95 -4.17 5.34
CA VAL A 24 7.61 -4.67 5.05
C VAL A 24 7.64 -5.59 3.83
N ARG A 25 6.84 -6.66 3.86
CA ARG A 25 6.65 -7.58 2.74
C ARG A 25 5.19 -7.61 2.34
N ALA A 26 4.94 -7.96 1.08
CA ALA A 26 3.60 -8.14 0.56
C ALA A 26 3.47 -9.46 -0.19
N THR A 27 2.27 -10.04 -0.16
CA THR A 27 1.94 -11.24 -0.92
C THR A 27 0.66 -11.05 -1.71
N GLY A 28 0.57 -11.70 -2.86
CA GLY A 28 -0.69 -11.85 -3.59
C GLY A 28 -1.56 -12.97 -3.03
N SER A 29 -2.73 -13.19 -3.62
CA SER A 29 -3.73 -14.14 -3.12
C SER A 29 -3.29 -15.61 -3.16
N ALA A 30 -2.32 -15.96 -4.00
CA ALA A 30 -1.74 -17.30 -4.06
C ALA A 30 -0.40 -17.42 -3.28
N GLY A 31 -0.06 -16.41 -2.47
CA GLY A 31 1.13 -16.40 -1.62
C GLY A 31 2.44 -15.98 -2.31
N GLN A 32 2.41 -15.66 -3.61
CA GLN A 32 3.57 -15.12 -4.32
C GLN A 32 3.98 -13.75 -3.76
N ALA A 33 5.27 -13.46 -3.74
CA ALA A 33 5.79 -12.17 -3.31
C ALA A 33 5.33 -11.04 -4.26
N VAL A 34 4.97 -9.90 -3.68
CA VAL A 34 4.70 -8.66 -4.41
C VAL A 34 5.75 -7.64 -4.01
N GLU A 35 6.46 -7.11 -5.00
CA GLU A 35 7.47 -6.08 -4.79
C GLU A 35 6.81 -4.75 -4.40
N LEU A 36 7.29 -4.15 -3.32
CA LEU A 36 6.81 -2.87 -2.83
C LEU A 36 7.77 -1.76 -3.29
N PRO A 37 7.25 -0.58 -3.70
CA PRO A 37 8.09 0.56 -4.04
C PRO A 37 8.86 1.06 -2.81
N ALA A 38 9.92 1.81 -3.06
CA ALA A 38 10.64 2.50 -2.00
C ALA A 38 9.69 3.42 -1.19
N PRO A 39 9.91 3.59 0.13
CA PRO A 39 9.08 4.47 0.94
C PRO A 39 9.07 5.93 0.43
N ASP A 40 7.87 6.50 0.29
CA ASP A 40 7.66 7.94 0.06
C ASP A 40 7.37 8.61 1.42
N PRO A 41 8.16 9.62 1.86
CA PRO A 41 7.96 10.26 3.17
C PRO A 41 6.71 11.15 3.23
N ARG A 42 6.03 11.43 2.11
CA ARG A 42 4.80 12.23 2.10
C ARG A 42 3.66 11.49 2.79
N ARG A 43 2.97 12.18 3.70
CA ARG A 43 1.84 11.62 4.44
C ARG A 43 0.52 11.59 3.67
N ASP A 44 0.30 12.45 2.69
CA ASP A 44 -0.99 12.62 1.99
C ASP A 44 -0.88 12.32 0.49
N GLY A 45 0.06 11.44 0.14
CA GLY A 45 0.24 10.93 -1.22
C GLY A 45 -0.83 9.91 -1.63
N SER A 46 -0.91 9.68 -2.94
CA SER A 46 -1.69 8.58 -3.55
C SER A 46 -0.85 7.31 -3.76
N GLY A 47 0.46 7.38 -3.55
CA GLY A 47 1.39 6.29 -3.82
C GLY A 47 1.68 6.09 -5.31
N THR A 48 2.21 4.91 -5.64
CA THR A 48 2.49 4.47 -7.02
C THR A 48 1.68 3.19 -7.28
N PRO A 49 0.98 3.06 -8.42
CA PRO A 49 0.27 1.83 -8.77
C PRO A 49 1.21 0.62 -8.83
N LEU A 50 0.78 -0.51 -8.27
CA LEU A 50 1.48 -1.78 -8.38
C LEU A 50 1.01 -2.55 -9.62
N THR A 51 1.87 -3.43 -10.14
CA THR A 51 1.54 -4.29 -11.28
C THR A 51 0.62 -5.47 -10.91
N SER A 52 0.51 -5.77 -9.61
CA SER A 52 -0.31 -6.87 -9.08
C SER A 52 -0.99 -6.48 -7.76
N PRO A 53 -2.20 -7.00 -7.47
CA PRO A 53 -2.88 -6.75 -6.20
C PRO A 53 -2.12 -7.29 -4.98
N VAL A 54 -2.20 -6.57 -3.86
CA VAL A 54 -1.71 -7.01 -2.54
C VAL A 54 -2.85 -7.65 -1.76
N HIS A 55 -2.67 -8.89 -1.32
CA HIS A 55 -3.63 -9.62 -0.50
C HIS A 55 -3.31 -9.54 1.00
N ALA A 56 -2.01 -9.58 1.35
CA ALA A 56 -1.54 -9.38 2.71
C ALA A 56 -0.27 -8.52 2.72
N ILE A 57 -0.06 -7.76 3.79
CA ILE A 57 1.11 -6.91 4.00
C ILE A 57 1.57 -6.98 5.46
N GLY A 58 2.89 -7.10 5.67
CA GLY A 58 3.51 -6.92 6.98
C GLY A 58 4.92 -7.43 7.13
#